data_AF-A0A7K6P2C2-F1
#
_entry.id   AF-A0A7K6P2C2-F1
#
_cell.length_a   1.000
_cell.length_b   1.000
_cell.length_c   1.000
_cell.angle_alpha   90.00
_cell.angle_beta   90.00
_cell.angle_gamma   90.00
#
_symmetry.space_group_name_H-M   'P 1'
#
loop_
_entity.id
_entity.type
_entity.pdbx_description
1 polymer ?
#
loop_
_entity_poly.entity_id
_entity_poly.type
_entity_poly.pdbx_seq_one_letter_code
_entity_poly.pdbx_strand_id
1 'polypeptide(L)'
;LVALQKALLHKQQSQPLLELPMGYKAKELTEEMLVKREERARKRRLQAAKKAEENKNQTIERLTKTNKAKVKTLRERKAKQAPCPVVHYCNAIDRITVSFPAGTELPLLPAPAPTVPPPVVLCGVAGCSNHKRYSCSRTGLPLCSLACYRRNLQLQEAAA
;
A
#
# COMPACT_ATOMS: atom_id res chain seq x y z
N LEU A 1 -13.98 37.61 41.36
CA LEU A 1 -15.12 37.38 40.42
C LEU A 1 -14.65 37.62 38.99
N VAL A 2 -14.88 36.64 38.10
CA VAL A 2 -14.56 36.72 36.65
C VAL A 2 -15.45 37.78 36.00
N ALA A 3 -14.93 38.48 34.98
CA ALA A 3 -15.60 39.61 34.32
C ALA A 3 -17.05 39.31 33.89
N LEU A 4 -17.32 38.07 33.48
CA LEU A 4 -18.66 37.61 33.09
C LEU A 4 -19.66 37.65 34.26
N GLN A 5 -19.21 37.26 35.45
CA GLN A 5 -20.03 37.26 36.66
C GLN A 5 -20.32 38.68 37.16
N LYS A 6 -19.36 39.60 36.97
CA LYS A 6 -19.59 41.04 37.24
C LYS A 6 -20.63 41.63 36.29
N ALA A 7 -20.60 41.27 35.00
CA ALA A 7 -21.59 41.74 34.02
C ALA A 7 -23.01 41.23 34.30
N LEU A 8 -23.14 39.98 34.72
CA LEU A 8 -24.43 39.40 35.13
C LEU A 8 -25.01 40.10 36.36
N LEU A 9 -24.19 40.41 37.36
CA LEU A 9 -24.62 41.12 38.56
C LEU A 9 -24.99 42.58 38.27
N HIS A 10 -24.24 43.27 37.39
CA HIS A 10 -24.55 44.63 36.96
C HIS A 10 -25.89 44.72 36.21
N LYS A 11 -26.26 43.68 35.45
CA LYS A 11 -27.57 43.60 34.78
C LYS A 11 -28.73 43.39 35.77
N GLN A 12 -28.46 42.80 36.94
CA GLN A 12 -29.44 42.59 38.01
C GLN A 12 -29.63 43.83 38.88
N GLN A 13 -28.58 44.65 39.07
CA GLN A 13 -28.61 45.85 39.92
C GLN A 13 -28.85 47.16 39.17
N SER A 14 -29.14 47.13 37.87
CA SER A 14 -29.48 48.36 37.13
C SER A 14 -30.75 48.97 37.74
N GLN A 15 -30.58 50.03 38.53
CA GLN A 15 -31.67 50.91 38.91
C GLN A 15 -32.44 51.31 37.65
N PRO A 16 -33.77 51.50 37.72
CA PRO A 16 -34.53 52.00 36.59
C PRO A 16 -33.89 53.31 36.16
N LEU A 17 -33.24 53.30 34.99
CA LEU A 17 -32.56 54.48 34.46
C LEU A 17 -33.65 55.53 34.31
N LEU A 18 -33.54 56.62 35.08
CA LEU A 18 -34.47 57.74 34.98
C LEU A 18 -34.40 58.24 33.54
N GLU A 19 -35.44 58.00 32.75
CA GLU A 19 -35.50 58.44 31.36
C GLU A 19 -35.50 59.97 31.37
N LEU A 20 -34.36 60.56 31.01
CA LEU A 20 -34.29 61.99 30.74
C LEU A 20 -35.18 62.26 29.53
N PRO A 21 -36.05 63.27 29.56
CA PRO A 21 -36.91 63.61 28.43
C PRO A 21 -36.05 64.25 27.35
N MET A 22 -35.26 63.46 26.64
CA MET A 22 -34.75 63.93 25.37
C MET A 22 -35.94 63.93 24.41
N GLY A 23 -36.07 64.97 23.61
CA GLY A 23 -37.07 65.05 22.55
C GLY A 23 -36.76 64.05 21.43
N TYR A 24 -36.77 62.76 21.72
CA TYR A 24 -36.73 61.72 20.70
C TYR A 24 -38.08 61.77 19.98
N LYS A 25 -38.16 62.59 18.95
CA LYS A 25 -39.06 62.30 17.83
C LYS A 25 -38.68 60.90 17.39
N ALA A 26 -39.52 59.90 17.71
CA ALA A 26 -39.43 58.58 17.11
C ALA A 26 -39.32 58.84 15.62
N LYS A 27 -38.12 58.63 15.08
CA LYS A 27 -37.83 59.01 13.70
C LYS A 27 -38.62 58.02 12.87
N GLU A 28 -39.82 58.43 12.47
CA GLU A 28 -40.73 57.61 11.69
C GLU A 28 -39.92 57.09 10.53
N LEU A 29 -39.89 55.77 10.43
CA LEU A 29 -39.04 55.07 9.49
C LEU A 29 -39.65 55.30 8.11
N THR A 30 -39.30 56.41 7.47
CA THR A 30 -39.82 56.78 6.16
C THR A 30 -39.50 55.66 5.19
N GLU A 31 -40.45 55.36 4.30
CA GLU A 31 -40.38 54.23 3.37
C GLU A 31 -39.07 54.26 2.54
N GLU A 32 -38.57 55.45 2.21
CA GLU A 32 -37.29 55.63 1.54
C GLU A 32 -36.06 55.13 2.34
N MET A 33 -36.09 55.23 3.67
CA MET A 33 -35.03 54.74 4.54
C MET A 33 -35.05 53.21 4.63
N LEU A 34 -36.22 52.59 4.55
CA LEU A 34 -36.37 51.14 4.43
C LEU A 34 -35.81 50.64 3.09
N VAL A 35 -36.16 51.29 1.98
CA VAL A 35 -35.64 50.95 0.65
C VAL A 35 -34.12 51.07 0.59
N LYS A 36 -33.55 52.17 1.12
CA LYS A 36 -32.08 52.35 1.19
C LYS A 36 -31.40 51.29 2.07
N ARG A 37 -32.04 50.84 3.15
CA ARG A 37 -31.52 49.77 4.02
C ARG A 37 -31.57 48.41 3.31
N GLU A 38 -32.67 48.13 2.61
CA GLU A 38 -32.83 46.88 1.85
C GLU A 38 -31.85 46.80 0.68
N GLU A 39 -31.64 47.89 -0.05
CA GLU A 39 -30.67 47.95 -1.14
C GLU A 39 -29.24 47.69 -0.64
N ARG A 40 -28.86 48.30 0.49
CA ARG A 40 -27.56 48.04 1.15
C ARG A 40 -27.43 46.60 1.62
N ALA A 41 -28.49 46.03 2.18
CA ALA A 41 -28.51 44.62 2.59
C ALA A 41 -28.36 43.70 1.37
N ARG A 42 -29.06 43.98 0.26
CA ARG A 42 -28.95 43.24 -1.00
C ARG A 42 -27.54 43.32 -1.58
N LYS A 43 -26.93 44.50 -1.61
CA LYS A 43 -25.53 44.69 -2.04
C LYS A 43 -24.55 43.87 -1.19
N ARG A 44 -24.71 43.86 0.14
CA ARG A 44 -23.89 43.05 1.05
C ARG A 44 -24.08 41.54 0.81
N ARG A 45 -25.33 41.08 0.62
CA ARG A 45 -25.63 39.68 0.31
C ARG A 45 -24.99 39.25 -1.02
N LEU A 46 -25.08 40.09 -2.06
CA LEU A 46 -24.50 39.81 -3.37
C LEU A 46 -22.96 39.73 -3.30
N GLN A 47 -22.32 40.65 -2.58
CA GLN A 47 -20.87 40.64 -2.40
C GLN A 47 -20.39 39.41 -1.63
N ALA A 48 -21.10 39.04 -0.56
CA ALA A 48 -20.80 37.84 0.21
C ALA A 48 -20.96 36.56 -0.65
N ALA A 49 -22.02 36.47 -1.44
CA ALA A 49 -22.25 35.34 -2.35
C ALA A 49 -21.15 35.25 -3.43
N LYS A 50 -20.79 36.37 -4.06
CA LYS A 50 -19.71 36.43 -5.06
C LYS A 50 -18.37 35.98 -4.45
N LYS A 51 -18.03 36.46 -3.26
CA LYS A 51 -16.80 36.07 -2.56
C LYS A 51 -16.78 34.59 -2.18
N ALA A 52 -17.92 34.05 -1.75
CA ALA A 52 -18.04 32.63 -1.44
C ALA A 52 -17.82 31.76 -2.69
N GLU A 53 -18.41 32.15 -3.83
CA GLU A 53 -18.25 31.41 -5.08
C GLU A 53 -16.84 31.51 -5.64
N GLU A 54 -16.22 32.69 -5.58
CA GLU A 54 -14.82 32.87 -5.97
C GLU A 54 -13.89 32.01 -5.12
N ASN A 55 -14.11 31.92 -3.80
CA ASN A 55 -13.32 31.06 -2.92
C ASN A 55 -13.50 29.56 -3.27
N LYS A 56 -14.73 29.11 -3.57
CA LYS A 56 -14.97 27.75 -4.05
C LYS A 56 -14.21 27.50 -5.36
N ASN A 57 -14.29 28.42 -6.33
CA ASN A 57 -13.62 28.31 -7.61
C ASN A 57 -12.09 28.27 -7.46
N GLN A 58 -11.51 29.11 -6.59
CA GLN A 58 -10.07 29.07 -6.30
C GLN A 58 -9.65 27.75 -5.66
N THR A 59 -10.49 27.17 -4.80
CA THR A 59 -10.24 25.85 -4.21
C THR A 59 -10.30 24.75 -5.28
N ILE A 60 -11.33 24.76 -6.13
CA ILE A 60 -11.47 23.83 -7.26
C ILE A 60 -10.27 23.95 -8.19
N GLU A 61 -9.83 25.16 -8.54
CA GLU A 61 -8.67 25.38 -9.41
C GLU A 61 -7.39 24.85 -8.77
N ARG A 62 -7.14 25.13 -7.49
CA ARG A 62 -5.98 24.59 -6.76
C ARG A 62 -5.98 23.07 -6.78
N LEU A 63 -7.10 22.43 -6.42
CA LEU A 63 -7.22 20.98 -6.39
C LEU A 63 -7.06 20.36 -7.78
N THR A 64 -7.71 20.91 -8.79
CA THR A 64 -7.69 20.37 -10.17
C THR A 64 -6.36 20.62 -10.88
N LYS A 65 -5.69 21.76 -10.67
CA LYS A 65 -4.38 22.07 -11.27
C LYS A 65 -3.28 21.19 -10.70
N THR A 66 -3.24 20.97 -9.39
CA THR A 66 -2.31 20.03 -8.75
C THR A 66 -2.55 18.59 -9.22
N ASN A 67 -3.80 18.19 -9.43
CA ASN A 67 -4.13 16.85 -9.93
C ASN A 67 -3.72 16.67 -11.40
N LYS A 68 -4.01 17.64 -12.28
CA LYS A 68 -3.64 17.59 -13.71
C LYS A 68 -2.12 17.45 -13.93
N ALA A 69 -1.29 18.13 -13.15
CA ALA A 69 0.17 17.99 -13.25
C ALA A 69 0.67 16.59 -12.81
N LYS A 70 0.10 16.04 -11.74
CA LYS A 70 0.42 14.67 -11.27
C LYS A 70 -0.09 13.59 -12.23
N VAL A 71 -1.28 13.77 -12.81
CA VAL A 71 -1.87 12.84 -13.78
C VAL A 71 -1.08 12.85 -15.08
N LYS A 72 -0.68 14.03 -15.58
CA LYS A 72 0.14 14.12 -16.80
C LYS A 72 1.49 13.43 -16.61
N THR A 73 2.18 13.68 -15.50
CA THR A 73 3.48 13.05 -15.21
C THR A 73 3.37 11.53 -14.98
N LEU A 74 2.30 11.04 -14.35
CA LEU A 74 2.07 9.60 -14.20
C LEU A 74 1.73 8.93 -15.54
N ARG A 75 0.94 9.59 -16.39
CA ARG A 75 0.57 9.07 -17.73
C ARG A 75 1.77 9.06 -18.67
N GLU A 76 2.61 10.09 -18.65
CA GLU A 76 3.87 10.13 -19.39
C GLU A 76 4.87 9.08 -18.88
N ARG A 77 4.94 8.85 -17.56
CA ARG A 77 5.74 7.75 -16.98
C ARG A 77 5.25 6.38 -17.41
N LYS A 78 3.93 6.14 -17.45
CA LYS A 78 3.35 4.90 -17.99
C LYS A 78 3.58 4.72 -19.49
N ALA A 79 3.57 5.80 -20.26
CA ALA A 79 3.80 5.75 -21.71
C ALA A 79 5.28 5.60 -22.09
N LYS A 80 6.21 6.00 -21.22
CA LYS A 80 7.67 5.92 -21.45
C LYS A 80 8.37 4.74 -20.78
N GLN A 81 7.67 3.92 -20.01
CA GLN A 81 8.25 2.67 -19.55
C GLN A 81 8.42 1.76 -20.77
N ALA A 82 9.67 1.59 -21.22
CA ALA A 82 10.04 0.46 -22.04
C ALA A 82 9.49 -0.81 -21.38
N PRO A 83 9.05 -1.83 -22.15
CA PRO A 83 8.57 -3.07 -21.57
C PRO A 83 9.72 -3.71 -20.79
N CYS A 84 9.81 -3.42 -19.49
CA CYS A 84 10.62 -4.22 -18.59
C CYS A 84 9.96 -5.59 -18.57
N PRO A 85 10.72 -6.67 -18.81
CA PRO A 85 10.18 -8.02 -18.67
C PRO A 85 9.87 -8.23 -17.19
N VAL A 86 8.60 -8.03 -16.80
CA VAL A 86 8.11 -8.22 -15.43
C VAL A 86 7.18 -9.43 -15.40
N VAL A 87 7.41 -10.31 -14.43
CA VAL A 87 6.52 -11.43 -14.13
C VAL A 87 5.28 -10.88 -13.41
N HIS A 88 4.09 -11.20 -13.91
CA HIS A 88 2.82 -10.76 -13.34
C HIS A 88 2.15 -11.89 -12.56
N TYR A 89 1.87 -11.66 -11.27
CA TYR A 89 1.06 -12.55 -10.43
C TYR A 89 -0.34 -11.98 -10.26
N CYS A 90 -1.36 -12.79 -10.51
CA CYS A 90 -2.77 -12.45 -10.31
C CYS A 90 -3.44 -13.53 -9.46
N ASN A 91 -4.10 -13.12 -8.38
CA ASN A 91 -4.92 -14.00 -7.55
C ASN A 91 -6.37 -13.53 -7.64
N ALA A 92 -7.18 -14.26 -8.40
CA ALA A 92 -8.61 -14.05 -8.51
C ALA A 92 -9.36 -15.20 -7.84
N ILE A 93 -10.62 -14.96 -7.49
CA ILE A 93 -11.49 -15.94 -6.81
C ILE A 93 -11.56 -17.27 -7.58
N ASP A 94 -11.59 -17.20 -8.91
CA ASP A 94 -11.68 -18.38 -9.77
C ASP A 94 -10.34 -19.05 -10.04
N ARG A 95 -9.24 -18.28 -10.05
CA ARG A 95 -7.92 -18.79 -10.43
C ARG A 95 -6.76 -17.90 -10.00
N ILE A 96 -5.64 -18.56 -9.72
CA ILE A 96 -4.33 -17.94 -9.52
C ILE A 96 -3.50 -18.14 -10.79
N THR A 97 -2.93 -17.05 -11.32
CA THR A 97 -2.13 -17.07 -12.56
C THR A 97 -0.80 -16.33 -12.38
N VAL A 98 0.23 -16.86 -13.04
CA VAL A 98 1.57 -16.24 -13.14
C VAL A 98 1.92 -16.13 -14.62
N SER A 99 2.14 -14.91 -15.09
CA SER A 99 2.45 -14.61 -16.50
C SER A 99 3.91 -14.16 -16.62
N PHE A 100 4.65 -14.80 -17.51
CA PHE A 100 6.05 -14.48 -17.77
C PHE A 100 6.17 -13.66 -19.06
N PRO A 101 7.08 -12.68 -19.12
CA PRO A 101 7.33 -11.90 -20.33
C PRO A 101 8.00 -12.77 -21.41
N ALA A 102 7.75 -12.44 -22.69
CA ALA A 102 8.29 -13.18 -23.81
C ALA A 102 9.83 -13.19 -23.79
N GLY A 103 10.44 -14.37 -24.04
CA GLY A 103 11.90 -14.55 -24.05
C GLY A 103 12.55 -14.74 -22.69
N THR A 104 11.78 -14.89 -21.61
CA THR A 104 12.32 -15.28 -20.29
C THR A 104 12.22 -16.78 -20.09
N GLU A 105 13.34 -17.40 -19.71
CA GLU A 105 13.39 -18.82 -19.34
C GLU A 105 12.45 -19.10 -18.16
N LEU A 106 11.56 -20.07 -18.33
CA LEU A 106 10.62 -20.49 -17.29
C LEU A 106 11.39 -21.27 -16.21
N PRO A 107 11.38 -20.83 -14.93
CA PRO A 107 12.24 -21.42 -13.91
C PRO A 107 11.90 -22.87 -13.52
N LEU A 108 10.74 -23.41 -13.94
CA LEU A 108 10.22 -24.68 -13.41
C LEU A 108 9.38 -25.45 -14.43
N LEU A 109 9.98 -25.84 -15.56
CA LEU A 109 9.44 -27.00 -16.26
C LEU A 109 9.90 -28.26 -15.49
N PRO A 110 8.97 -29.11 -15.02
CA PRO A 110 9.35 -30.41 -14.48
C PRO A 110 10.17 -31.14 -15.53
N ALA A 111 11.44 -31.41 -15.23
CA ALA A 111 12.23 -32.27 -16.09
C ALA A 111 11.50 -33.62 -16.17
N PRO A 112 11.36 -34.20 -17.38
CA PRO A 112 10.79 -35.53 -17.51
C PRO A 112 11.57 -36.49 -16.61
N ALA A 113 10.86 -37.38 -15.91
CA ALA A 113 11.51 -38.40 -15.12
C ALA A 113 12.50 -39.17 -16.00
N PRO A 114 13.72 -39.46 -15.52
CA PRO A 114 14.69 -40.22 -16.30
C PRO A 114 14.07 -41.54 -16.74
N THR A 115 14.15 -41.82 -18.05
CA THR A 115 13.49 -42.96 -18.71
C THR A 115 13.94 -44.32 -18.15
N VAL A 116 15.08 -44.36 -17.47
CA VAL A 116 15.69 -45.58 -16.96
C VAL A 116 16.08 -45.37 -15.49
N PRO A 117 15.71 -46.29 -14.58
CA PRO A 117 16.15 -46.23 -13.19
C PRO A 117 17.68 -46.38 -13.11
N PRO A 118 18.34 -45.73 -12.13
CA PRO A 118 19.77 -45.88 -11.96
C PRO A 118 20.13 -47.36 -11.69
N PRO A 119 21.27 -47.85 -12.21
CA PRO A 119 21.66 -49.24 -12.06
C PRO A 119 21.82 -49.60 -10.58
N VAL A 120 21.35 -50.78 -10.22
CA VAL A 120 21.48 -51.32 -8.87
C VAL A 120 22.95 -51.65 -8.59
N VAL A 121 23.54 -50.99 -7.61
CA VAL A 121 24.94 -51.24 -7.21
C VAL A 121 24.99 -52.32 -6.14
N LEU A 122 25.73 -53.40 -6.42
CA LEU A 122 25.94 -54.51 -5.49
C LEU A 122 27.21 -54.31 -4.64
N CYS A 123 27.33 -55.11 -3.59
CA CYS A 123 28.52 -55.19 -2.76
C CYS A 123 29.71 -55.72 -3.59
N GLY A 124 30.85 -55.02 -3.54
CA GLY A 124 32.06 -55.35 -4.30
C GLY A 124 32.94 -56.42 -3.66
N VAL A 125 32.51 -57.02 -2.54
CA VAL A 125 33.24 -58.13 -1.90
C VAL A 125 32.93 -59.43 -2.62
N ALA A 126 33.97 -60.19 -2.99
CA ALA A 126 33.83 -61.48 -3.65
C ALA A 126 32.85 -62.39 -2.90
N GLY A 127 31.87 -62.94 -3.63
CA GLY A 127 30.83 -63.82 -3.09
C GLY A 127 29.66 -63.12 -2.37
N CYS A 128 29.57 -61.78 -2.41
CA CYS A 128 28.43 -61.05 -1.83
C CYS A 128 27.52 -60.49 -2.92
N SER A 129 26.26 -60.91 -2.95
CA SER A 129 25.22 -60.41 -3.89
C SER A 129 24.30 -59.36 -3.27
N ASN A 130 24.61 -58.87 -2.07
CA ASN A 130 23.78 -57.89 -1.38
C ASN A 130 23.91 -56.50 -2.01
N HIS A 131 22.83 -55.71 -1.92
CA HIS A 131 22.80 -54.32 -2.33
C HIS A 131 23.80 -53.45 -1.55
N LYS A 132 24.41 -52.48 -2.24
CA LYS A 132 25.26 -51.46 -1.61
C LYS A 132 24.47 -50.69 -0.55
N ARG A 133 25.02 -50.60 0.66
CA ARG A 133 24.54 -49.71 1.73
C ARG A 133 25.42 -48.47 1.89
N TYR A 134 26.73 -48.62 1.75
CA TYR A 134 27.69 -47.53 1.87
C TYR A 134 28.93 -47.80 1.02
N SER A 135 29.79 -46.80 0.86
CA SER A 135 31.11 -46.94 0.22
C SER A 135 32.20 -46.89 1.29
N CYS A 136 33.21 -47.76 1.18
CA CYS A 136 34.38 -47.69 2.05
C CYS A 136 35.22 -46.46 1.71
N SER A 137 35.53 -45.61 2.68
CA SER A 137 36.35 -44.40 2.44
C SER A 137 37.80 -44.70 2.06
N ARG A 138 38.34 -45.84 2.50
CA ARG A 138 39.73 -46.24 2.21
C ARG A 138 39.91 -46.87 0.83
N THR A 139 38.92 -47.63 0.36
CA THR A 139 39.02 -48.44 -0.87
C THR A 139 38.06 -48.03 -1.96
N GLY A 140 37.11 -47.13 -1.69
CA GLY A 140 36.04 -46.74 -2.60
C GLY A 140 34.98 -47.83 -2.86
N LEU A 141 35.23 -49.08 -2.44
CA LEU A 141 34.38 -50.22 -2.78
C LEU A 141 32.99 -50.13 -2.14
N PRO A 142 31.93 -50.50 -2.87
CA PRO A 142 30.56 -50.57 -2.34
C PRO A 142 30.42 -51.76 -1.40
N LEU A 143 29.81 -51.54 -0.23
CA LEU A 143 29.66 -52.56 0.83
C LEU A 143 28.23 -52.59 1.36
N CYS A 144 27.80 -53.77 1.80
CA CYS A 144 26.48 -53.99 2.40
C CYS A 144 26.48 -54.08 3.93
N SER A 145 27.61 -54.44 4.57
CA SER A 145 27.66 -54.72 6.00
C SER A 145 29.07 -54.60 6.58
N LEU A 146 29.17 -54.51 7.91
CA LEU A 146 30.44 -54.44 8.63
C LEU A 146 31.31 -55.69 8.41
N ALA A 147 30.70 -56.87 8.22
CA ALA A 147 31.42 -58.10 7.89
C ALA A 147 32.14 -57.97 6.54
N CYS A 148 31.45 -57.42 5.52
CA CYS A 148 32.05 -57.13 4.22
C CYS A 148 33.13 -56.03 4.33
N TYR A 149 32.96 -55.05 5.23
CA TYR A 149 34.00 -54.05 5.51
C TYR A 149 35.28 -54.68 6.04
N ARG A 150 35.20 -55.55 7.04
CA ARG A 150 36.37 -56.24 7.60
C ARG A 150 37.06 -57.13 6.56
N ARG A 151 36.29 -57.90 5.78
CA ARG A 151 36.83 -58.73 4.70
C ARG A 151 37.50 -57.89 3.61
N ASN A 152 36.94 -56.74 3.27
CA ASN A 152 37.53 -55.80 2.33
C ASN A 152 38.88 -55.25 2.84
N LEU A 153 39.00 -54.92 4.12
CA LEU A 153 40.27 -54.47 4.72
C LEU A 153 41.34 -55.57 4.69
N GLN A 154 40.97 -56.81 5.03
CA GLN A 154 41.90 -57.95 4.98
C GLN A 154 42.42 -58.22 3.56
N LEU A 155 41.56 -58.06 2.54
CA LEU A 155 41.97 -58.21 1.14
C LEU A 155 42.93 -57.09 0.68
N GLN A 156 42.81 -55.89 1.25
CA GLN A 156 43.77 -54.80 0.98
C GLN A 156 45.12 -55.06 1.63
N GLU A 157 45.13 -55.54 2.87
CA GLU A 157 46.36 -55.91 3.58
C GLU A 157 47.08 -57.08 2.92
N ALA A 158 46.35 -58.02 2.30
CA ALA A 158 46.93 -59.13 1.55
C ALA A 158 47.40 -58.75 0.14
N ALA A 159 46.95 -57.62 -0.40
CA ALA A 159 47.33 -57.12 -1.73
C ALA A 159 48.42 -56.03 -1.69
N ALA A 160 48.76 -55.54 -0.50
CA ALA A 160 49.84 -54.59 -0.23
C ALA A 160 51.14 -55.33 0.13
#